data_AF-A0A377HIW3-F1
#
_entry.id   AF-A0A377HIW3-F1
#
_cell.length_a   1.000
_cell.length_b   1.000
_cell.length_c   1.000
_cell.angle_alpha   90.00
_cell.angle_beta   90.00
_cell.angle_gamma   90.00
#
_symmetry.space_group_name_H-M   'P 1'
#
loop_
_entity.id
_entity.type
_entity.pdbx_description
1 polymer ?
#
loop_
_entity_poly.entity_id
_entity_poly.type
_entity_poly.pdbx_seq_one_letter_code
_entity_poly.pdbx_strand_id
1 'polypeptide(L)'
;MRLLEKGTLYVAKFNDDGKGEWLPLVFGQNGLDASKGFENQGDLLIKTRLAADAVGATKMDRPEWIAVDPYHTGSVYCTLTNNSDRGKEGKAPVDAANPRGKNVYGHIIHWLEQNGDPTALQFAWDIW
;
A
#
# COMPACT_ATOMS: atom_id res chain seq x y z
N MET A 1 -22.15 -17.72 -7.50
CA MET A 1 -20.97 -16.84 -7.67
C MET A 1 -20.31 -16.69 -6.31
N ARG A 2 -18.99 -16.84 -6.18
CA ARG A 2 -18.25 -16.63 -4.93
C ARG A 2 -17.42 -15.35 -5.08
N LEU A 3 -17.89 -14.26 -4.47
CA LEU A 3 -17.47 -12.88 -4.76
C LEU A 3 -15.96 -12.63 -4.52
N LEU A 4 -15.36 -13.31 -3.55
CA LEU A 4 -13.95 -13.08 -3.17
C LEU A 4 -12.96 -14.09 -3.77
N GLU A 5 -13.40 -14.94 -4.70
CA GLU A 5 -12.52 -15.93 -5.35
C GLU A 5 -11.92 -15.43 -6.68
N LYS A 6 -12.44 -14.33 -7.24
CA LYS A 6 -11.98 -13.78 -8.51
C LYS A 6 -11.85 -12.26 -8.41
N GLY A 7 -10.66 -11.76 -8.65
CA GLY A 7 -10.32 -10.35 -8.62
C GLY A 7 -8.82 -10.16 -8.74
N THR A 8 -8.36 -8.92 -8.54
CA THR A 8 -6.94 -8.56 -8.53
C THR A 8 -6.59 -8.00 -7.17
N LEU A 9 -5.50 -8.49 -6.59
CA LEU A 9 -4.91 -7.91 -5.39
C LEU A 9 -3.97 -6.77 -5.81
N TYR A 10 -4.06 -5.64 -5.12
CA TYR A 10 -3.21 -4.47 -5.33
C TYR A 10 -2.43 -4.13 -4.06
N VAL A 11 -1.33 -3.40 -4.22
CA VAL A 11 -0.58 -2.79 -3.14
C VAL A 11 -0.36 -1.31 -3.41
N ALA A 12 -0.37 -0.48 -2.37
CA ALA A 12 -0.23 0.96 -2.51
C ALA A 12 1.24 1.40 -2.67
N LYS A 13 1.44 2.41 -3.51
CA LYS A 13 2.63 3.26 -3.50
C LYS A 13 2.20 4.71 -3.27
N PHE A 14 2.78 5.33 -2.24
CA PHE A 14 2.60 6.73 -1.87
C PHE A 14 3.79 7.53 -2.39
N ASN A 15 3.55 8.48 -3.28
CA ASN A 15 4.55 9.38 -3.84
C ASN A 15 4.65 10.66 -2.98
N ASP A 16 5.83 11.27 -2.93
CA ASP A 16 6.10 12.44 -2.09
C ASP A 16 5.31 13.71 -2.47
N ASP A 17 4.57 13.69 -3.59
CA ASP A 17 3.75 14.81 -4.08
C ASP A 17 2.29 14.77 -3.61
N GLY A 18 1.96 13.90 -2.64
CA GLY A 18 0.59 13.72 -2.14
C GLY A 18 -0.30 12.90 -3.08
N LYS A 19 0.26 12.23 -4.09
CA LYS A 19 -0.45 11.26 -4.93
C LYS A 19 0.01 9.85 -4.62
N GLY A 20 -0.84 8.88 -4.92
CA GLY A 20 -0.46 7.48 -4.88
C GLY A 20 -1.11 6.66 -5.98
N GLU A 21 -0.67 5.42 -6.07
CA GLU A 21 -1.05 4.47 -7.10
C GLU A 21 -1.25 3.06 -6.53
N TRP A 22 -2.22 2.34 -7.10
CA TRP A 22 -2.49 0.93 -6.81
C TRP A 22 -1.73 0.05 -7.81
N LEU A 23 -0.73 -0.68 -7.32
CA LEU A 23 0.12 -1.56 -8.13
C LEU A 23 -0.46 -2.99 -8.15
N PRO A 24 -0.79 -3.56 -9.32
CA PRO A 24 -1.38 -4.89 -9.40
C PRO A 24 -0.34 -5.98 -9.11
N LEU A 25 -0.74 -6.98 -8.33
CA LEU A 25 0.05 -8.17 -8.02
C LEU A 25 -0.40 -9.34 -8.90
N VAL A 26 0.01 -9.32 -10.16
CA VAL A 26 -0.40 -10.29 -11.19
C VAL A 26 0.83 -10.99 -11.76
N PHE A 27 0.81 -12.33 -11.78
CA PHE A 27 1.88 -13.14 -12.34
C PHE A 27 2.06 -12.85 -13.84
N GLY A 28 3.31 -12.67 -14.26
CA GLY A 28 3.68 -12.27 -15.62
C GLY A 28 3.60 -10.76 -15.89
N GLN A 29 3.24 -9.94 -14.89
CA GLN A 29 3.23 -8.47 -15.00
C GLN A 29 4.22 -7.85 -14.02
N ASN A 30 4.74 -6.65 -14.33
CA ASN A 30 5.62 -5.88 -13.43
C ASN A 30 6.85 -6.66 -12.92
N GLY A 31 7.32 -7.62 -13.73
CA GLY A 31 8.42 -8.53 -13.38
C GLY A 31 8.07 -9.53 -12.28
N LEU A 32 6.80 -9.78 -12.00
CA LEU A 32 6.33 -10.82 -11.08
C LEU A 32 6.25 -12.16 -11.81
N ASP A 33 7.40 -12.78 -12.03
CA ASP A 33 7.52 -14.05 -12.74
C ASP A 33 8.56 -14.97 -12.09
N ALA A 34 8.86 -16.09 -12.77
CA ALA A 34 9.81 -17.10 -12.29
C ALA A 34 11.22 -16.54 -12.03
N SER A 35 11.64 -15.48 -12.74
CA SER A 35 12.94 -14.84 -12.51
C SER A 35 13.05 -14.17 -11.13
N LYS A 36 11.90 -13.79 -10.54
CA LYS A 36 11.80 -13.26 -9.17
C LYS A 36 11.27 -14.29 -8.16
N GLY A 37 11.23 -15.56 -8.53
CA GLY A 37 10.87 -16.66 -7.62
C GLY A 37 9.37 -16.87 -7.42
N PHE A 38 8.55 -16.44 -8.39
CA PHE A 38 7.11 -16.72 -8.43
C PHE A 38 6.83 -17.78 -9.51
N GLU A 39 6.14 -18.86 -9.19
CA GLU A 39 5.87 -19.93 -10.19
C GLU A 39 4.56 -19.73 -10.94
N ASN A 40 3.56 -19.15 -10.27
CA ASN A 40 2.22 -18.87 -10.79
C ASN A 40 1.50 -17.86 -9.87
N GLN A 41 0.26 -17.50 -10.19
CA GLN A 41 -0.54 -16.55 -9.41
C GLN A 41 -0.78 -17.01 -7.95
N GLY A 42 -0.96 -18.32 -7.72
CA GLY A 42 -1.18 -18.85 -6.38
C GLY A 42 0.06 -18.71 -5.50
N ASP A 43 1.23 -19.08 -6.02
CA ASP A 43 2.51 -18.90 -5.33
C ASP A 43 2.82 -17.42 -5.03
N LEU A 44 2.52 -16.54 -5.99
CA LEU A 44 2.62 -15.09 -5.82
C LEU A 44 1.74 -14.57 -4.67
N LEU A 45 0.48 -15.01 -4.58
CA LEU A 45 -0.41 -14.61 -3.49
C LEU A 45 0.04 -15.13 -2.12
N ILE A 46 0.63 -16.34 -2.05
CA ILE A 46 1.27 -16.83 -0.82
C ILE A 46 2.46 -15.94 -0.43
N LYS A 47 3.24 -15.51 -1.42
CA LYS A 47 4.44 -14.66 -1.25
C LYS A 47 4.13 -13.16 -1.43
N THR A 48 2.91 -12.71 -1.13
CA THR A 48 2.43 -11.34 -1.41
C THR A 48 3.39 -10.24 -0.95
N ARG A 49 4.04 -10.39 0.21
CA ARG A 49 5.02 -9.40 0.71
C ARG A 49 6.24 -9.26 -0.21
N LEU A 50 6.77 -10.37 -0.71
CA LEU A 50 7.88 -10.36 -1.65
C LEU A 50 7.45 -9.78 -3.01
N ALA A 51 6.23 -10.07 -3.45
CA ALA A 51 5.67 -9.50 -4.66
C ALA A 51 5.50 -7.97 -4.54
N ALA A 52 4.99 -7.50 -3.40
CA ALA A 52 4.85 -6.07 -3.10
C ALA A 52 6.20 -5.33 -3.09
N ASP A 53 7.22 -5.90 -2.44
CA ASP A 53 8.59 -5.38 -2.48
C ASP A 53 9.12 -5.34 -3.93
N ALA A 54 8.87 -6.39 -4.71
CA ALA A 54 9.35 -6.52 -6.08
C ALA A 54 8.72 -5.52 -7.08
N VAL A 55 7.53 -4.99 -6.78
CA VAL A 55 6.87 -3.92 -7.57
C VAL A 55 7.09 -2.52 -6.99
N GLY A 56 7.78 -2.40 -5.86
CA GLY A 56 8.14 -1.11 -5.27
C GLY A 56 7.03 -0.46 -4.45
N ALA A 57 6.22 -1.25 -3.74
CA ALA A 57 5.28 -0.73 -2.75
C ALA A 57 5.98 0.14 -1.68
N THR A 58 5.27 1.14 -1.15
CA THR A 58 5.83 1.99 -0.08
C THR A 58 5.83 1.23 1.24
N LYS A 59 6.98 1.21 1.93
CA LYS A 59 7.10 0.62 3.27
C LYS A 59 6.46 1.57 4.29
N MET A 60 5.41 1.11 4.96
CA MET A 60 4.58 1.93 5.85
C MET A 60 4.86 1.71 7.34
N ASP A 61 4.56 2.71 8.17
CA ASP A 61 4.68 2.67 9.63
C ASP A 61 3.54 1.86 10.29
N ARG A 62 3.62 0.53 10.20
CA ARG A 62 2.67 -0.43 10.80
C ARG A 62 1.19 -0.06 10.55
N PRO A 63 0.69 -0.21 9.30
CA PRO A 63 -0.74 -0.13 9.02
C PRO A 63 -1.54 -1.09 9.91
N GLU A 64 -2.58 -0.58 10.55
CA GLU A 64 -3.52 -1.38 11.35
C GLU A 64 -4.94 -1.26 10.78
N TRP A 65 -5.83 -0.49 11.43
CA TRP A 65 -7.22 -0.39 11.00
C TRP A 65 -7.36 0.52 9.79
N ILE A 66 -8.29 0.16 8.90
CA ILE A 66 -8.70 0.94 7.73
C ILE A 66 -10.22 1.13 7.79
N ALA A 67 -10.69 2.35 7.58
CA ALA A 67 -12.11 2.67 7.52
C ALA A 67 -12.42 3.56 6.32
N VAL A 68 -13.54 3.30 5.65
CA VAL A 68 -14.06 4.10 4.55
C VAL A 68 -15.11 5.06 5.10
N ASP A 69 -15.07 6.33 4.72
CA ASP A 69 -16.09 7.31 5.08
C ASP A 69 -17.42 6.99 4.35
N PRO A 70 -18.51 6.70 5.07
CA PRO A 70 -19.79 6.42 4.43
C PRO A 70 -20.46 7.65 3.81
N TYR A 71 -20.00 8.87 4.11
CA TYR A 71 -20.57 10.13 3.62
C TYR A 71 -19.74 10.79 2.52
N HIS A 72 -18.50 10.36 2.33
CA HIS A 72 -17.60 10.87 1.29
C HIS A 72 -17.02 9.71 0.48
N THR A 73 -17.63 9.44 -0.68
CA THR A 73 -17.23 8.31 -1.53
C THR A 73 -15.76 8.40 -1.93
N GLY A 74 -15.03 7.30 -1.74
CA GLY A 74 -13.59 7.20 -2.04
C GLY A 74 -12.68 7.73 -0.93
N SER A 75 -13.20 8.34 0.14
CA SER A 75 -12.40 8.76 1.29
C SER A 75 -12.15 7.60 2.25
N VAL A 76 -10.88 7.37 2.57
CA VAL A 76 -10.41 6.23 3.36
C VAL A 76 -9.35 6.67 4.35
N TYR A 77 -9.42 6.15 5.57
CA TYR A 77 -8.50 6.44 6.66
C TYR A 77 -7.78 5.16 7.09
N CYS A 78 -6.48 5.26 7.38
CA CYS A 78 -5.69 4.16 7.93
C CYS A 78 -4.82 4.63 9.10
N THR A 79 -4.84 3.87 10.19
CA THR A 79 -3.93 4.10 11.32
C THR A 79 -2.55 3.52 11.03
N LEU A 80 -1.52 4.35 11.12
CA LEU A 80 -0.10 3.97 11.08
C LEU A 80 0.45 4.05 12.51
N THR A 81 0.36 2.93 13.24
CA THR A 81 0.35 2.94 14.73
C THR A 81 1.68 3.34 15.36
N ASN A 82 2.81 3.02 14.72
CA ASN A 82 4.18 3.44 15.06
C ASN A 82 5.19 2.73 14.16
N ASN A 83 6.43 3.20 14.17
CA ASN A 83 7.60 2.49 13.67
C ASN A 83 8.88 3.06 14.30
N SER A 84 9.30 2.48 15.43
CA SER A 84 10.54 2.89 16.10
C SER A 84 11.80 2.56 15.29
N ASP A 85 11.67 1.75 14.23
CA ASP A 85 12.74 1.39 13.29
C ASP A 85 12.85 2.35 12.09
N ARG A 86 11.86 3.23 11.85
CA ARG A 86 11.88 4.20 10.76
C ARG A 86 13.15 5.05 10.80
N GLY A 87 13.88 5.10 9.68
CA GLY A 87 15.11 5.86 9.52
C GLY A 87 16.35 5.25 10.19
N LYS A 88 16.27 4.05 10.80
CA LYS A 88 17.47 3.32 11.24
C LYS A 88 18.22 2.74 10.03
N GLU A 89 19.52 2.50 10.21
CA GLU A 89 20.34 1.82 9.21
C GLU A 89 19.73 0.45 8.83
N GLY A 90 19.67 0.15 7.53
CA GLY A 90 19.06 -1.06 6.99
C GLY A 90 17.53 -1.12 7.12
N LYS A 91 16.88 -0.07 7.61
CA LYS A 91 15.42 0.06 7.68
C LYS A 91 14.92 1.09 6.66
N ALA A 92 13.60 1.17 6.50
CA ALA A 92 13.01 2.10 5.57
C ALA A 92 13.34 3.56 5.98
N PRO A 93 13.73 4.44 5.05
CA PRO A 93 14.07 5.83 5.33
C PRO A 93 12.83 6.64 5.68
N VAL A 94 13.00 7.88 6.14
CA VAL A 94 11.89 8.83 6.22
C VAL A 94 11.44 9.20 4.81
N ASP A 95 10.14 9.29 4.60
CA ASP A 95 9.49 9.69 3.35
C ASP A 95 8.26 10.56 3.68
N ALA A 96 7.58 11.13 2.69
CA ALA A 96 6.47 12.03 2.94
C ALA A 96 5.30 11.34 3.69
N ALA A 97 5.03 10.07 3.40
CA ALA A 97 3.95 9.31 4.04
C ALA A 97 4.32 8.81 5.45
N ASN A 98 5.61 8.75 5.78
CA ASN A 98 6.17 8.30 7.06
C ASN A 98 7.25 9.31 7.54
N PRO A 99 6.84 10.53 7.93
CA PRO A 99 7.73 11.71 7.97
C PRO A 99 8.64 11.79 9.21
N ARG A 100 8.53 10.86 10.16
CA ARG A 100 9.28 10.92 11.42
C ARG A 100 10.19 9.72 11.58
N GLY A 101 11.49 9.97 11.73
CA GLY A 101 12.43 8.96 12.21
C GLY A 101 12.10 8.53 13.63
N LYS A 102 12.30 7.25 13.96
CA LYS A 102 11.99 6.66 15.29
C LYS A 102 10.56 7.00 15.74
N ASN A 103 9.57 6.82 14.86
CA ASN A 103 8.18 7.15 15.13
C ASN A 103 7.60 6.27 16.24
N VAL A 104 7.45 6.77 17.46
CA VAL A 104 6.89 6.01 18.61
C VAL A 104 5.40 6.27 18.84
N TYR A 105 4.81 7.25 18.15
CA TYR A 105 3.45 7.71 18.42
C TYR A 105 2.44 7.34 17.33
N GLY A 106 2.90 7.17 16.08
CA GLY A 106 2.02 6.90 14.96
C GLY A 106 1.28 8.14 14.43
N HIS A 107 0.56 7.96 13.33
CA HIS A 107 -0.22 8.98 12.64
C HIS A 107 -1.37 8.33 11.86
N ILE A 108 -2.30 9.13 11.35
CA ILE A 108 -3.37 8.65 10.47
C ILE A 108 -3.04 9.12 9.06
N ILE A 109 -3.01 8.20 8.11
CA ILE A 109 -2.96 8.54 6.69
C ILE A 109 -4.36 8.44 6.12
N HIS A 110 -4.73 9.43 5.33
CA HIS A 110 -6.00 9.51 4.63
C HIS A 110 -5.74 9.52 3.13
N TRP A 111 -6.60 8.88 2.35
CA TRP A 111 -6.60 9.03 0.90
C TRP A 111 -8.01 9.17 0.34
N LEU A 112 -8.08 9.88 -0.78
CA LEU A 112 -9.26 10.05 -1.62
C LEU A 112 -9.00 9.41 -2.98
N GLU A 113 -9.72 8.34 -3.28
CA GLU A 113 -9.67 7.69 -4.59
C GLU A 113 -10.02 8.69 -5.70
N GLN A 114 -9.33 8.62 -6.83
CA GLN A 114 -9.55 9.54 -7.94
C GLN A 114 -11.02 9.51 -8.38
N ASN A 115 -11.63 10.70 -8.49
CA ASN A 115 -13.05 10.88 -8.81
C ASN A 115 -14.04 10.24 -7.81
N GLY A 116 -13.58 9.88 -6.60
CA GLY A 116 -14.41 9.15 -5.63
C GLY A 116 -14.76 7.73 -6.08
N ASP A 117 -14.00 7.16 -7.03
CA ASP A 117 -14.27 5.85 -7.61
C ASP A 117 -13.36 4.79 -6.96
N PRO A 118 -13.89 3.80 -6.20
CA PRO A 118 -13.09 2.75 -5.57
C PRO A 118 -12.46 1.76 -6.56
N THR A 119 -12.73 1.90 -7.87
CA THR A 119 -12.05 1.15 -8.94
C THR A 119 -10.88 1.90 -9.56
N ALA A 120 -10.67 3.16 -9.18
CA ALA A 120 -9.54 3.95 -9.63
C ALA A 120 -8.20 3.31 -9.22
N LEU A 121 -7.16 3.54 -10.02
CA LEU A 121 -5.79 3.07 -9.73
C LEU A 121 -4.88 4.19 -9.21
N GLN A 122 -5.45 5.36 -8.94
CA GLN A 122 -4.76 6.54 -8.44
C GLN A 122 -5.59 7.18 -7.34
N PHE A 123 -4.91 7.77 -6.37
CA PHE A 123 -5.53 8.48 -5.25
C PHE A 123 -4.70 9.71 -4.87
N ALA A 124 -5.33 10.69 -4.24
CA ALA A 124 -4.65 11.76 -3.50
C ALA A 124 -4.60 11.37 -2.03
N TRP A 125 -3.55 11.74 -1.30
CA TRP A 125 -3.39 11.39 0.11
C TRP A 125 -2.81 12.54 0.93
N ASP A 126 -3.10 12.50 2.23
CA ASP A 126 -2.59 13.42 3.24
C ASP A 126 -2.39 12.71 4.59
N ILE A 127 -1.70 13.36 5.52
CA ILE A 127 -1.64 12.94 6.93
C ILE A 127 -2.65 13.78 7.69
N TRP A 128 -3.63 13.10 8.28
CA TRP A 128 -4.76 13.71 8.99
C TRP A 128 -4.40 14.12 10.43
#